data_AF-A0A7K3VWN4-F1
#
_entry.id   AF-A0A7K3VWN4-F1
#
_cell.length_a   1.000
_cell.length_b   1.000
_cell.length_c   1.000
_cell.angle_alpha   90.00
_cell.angle_beta   90.00
_cell.angle_gamma   90.00
#
_symmetry.space_group_name_H-M   'P 1'
#
loop_
_entity.id
_entity.type
_entity.pdbx_description
1 polymer ?
#
loop_
_entity_poly.entity_id
_entity_poly.type
_entity_poly.pdbx_seq_one_letter_code
_entity_poly.pdbx_strand_id
1 'polypeptide(L)'
;MRTSLLALVLCAALVGIGASPAAAATRVPASGDFTVAVTGPPVVRPLPGDRCLGTAPVQLSFAAGGTLTGQAPGTIRIAVDAPCTVAFTAPPGTYGDVFAFTGTFTGTVDGAPTSATLVYTGVTRPGGSVGGLMALSGDTHGLLGGTATAGVGGTYSGALAA
;
A
#
# COMPACT_ATOMS: atom_id res chain seq x y z
N MET A 1 -32.19 -23.98 67.15
CA MET A 1 -30.82 -24.35 66.73
C MET A 1 -30.90 -24.68 65.25
N ARG A 2 -30.82 -23.71 64.32
CA ARG A 2 -29.65 -22.92 63.84
C ARG A 2 -28.51 -23.84 63.39
N THR A 3 -27.97 -23.57 62.18
CA THR A 3 -27.00 -24.33 61.34
C THR A 3 -27.69 -25.46 60.55
N SER A 4 -27.83 -25.44 59.22
CA SER A 4 -26.78 -25.19 58.22
C SER A 4 -27.39 -24.83 56.85
N LEU A 5 -27.95 -23.62 56.74
CA LEU A 5 -28.51 -23.04 55.51
C LEU A 5 -27.44 -22.38 54.60
N LEU A 6 -26.15 -22.70 54.79
CA LEU A 6 -25.03 -21.89 54.27
C LEU A 6 -24.25 -22.51 53.10
N ALA A 7 -24.73 -23.57 52.47
CA ALA A 7 -24.00 -24.24 51.37
C ALA A 7 -24.43 -23.81 49.95
N LEU A 8 -25.51 -23.04 49.79
CA LEU A 8 -26.11 -22.78 48.47
C LEU A 8 -25.75 -21.42 47.83
N VAL A 9 -24.93 -20.59 48.47
CA VAL A 9 -24.74 -19.19 48.04
C VAL A 9 -23.41 -18.93 47.30
N LEU A 10 -22.49 -19.90 47.23
CA LEU A 10 -21.12 -19.62 46.73
C LEU A 10 -20.79 -20.05 45.29
N CYS A 11 -21.74 -20.55 44.49
CA CYS A 11 -21.49 -20.95 43.10
C CYS A 11 -21.94 -19.94 42.03
N ALA A 12 -22.42 -18.76 42.40
CA ALA A 12 -22.97 -17.78 41.45
C ALA A 12 -22.01 -16.64 41.04
N ALA A 13 -20.77 -16.60 41.54
CA ALA A 13 -19.88 -15.44 41.37
C ALA A 13 -18.79 -15.58 40.29
N LEU A 14 -18.85 -16.62 39.44
CA LEU A 14 -17.83 -16.91 38.42
C LEU A 14 -18.35 -16.88 36.98
N VAL A 15 -19.52 -16.27 36.74
CA VAL A 15 -20.05 -16.07 35.39
C VAL A 15 -19.58 -14.72 34.86
N GLY A 16 -18.62 -14.78 33.92
CA GLY A 16 -18.56 -13.80 32.85
C GLY A 16 -17.64 -12.61 33.05
N ILE A 17 -16.35 -12.84 33.31
CA ILE A 17 -15.33 -11.99 32.65
C ILE A 17 -15.31 -12.44 31.18
N GLY A 18 -16.37 -12.09 30.45
CA GLY A 18 -16.37 -12.17 29.00
C GLY A 18 -15.42 -11.08 28.53
N ALA A 19 -14.14 -11.43 28.37
CA ALA A 19 -13.30 -10.65 27.48
C ALA A 19 -14.06 -10.59 26.16
N SER A 20 -14.58 -9.41 25.80
CA SER A 20 -15.17 -9.18 24.49
C SER A 20 -14.19 -9.77 23.48
N PRO A 21 -14.61 -10.71 22.62
CA PRO A 21 -13.70 -11.25 21.62
C PRO A 21 -13.10 -10.06 20.91
N ALA A 22 -11.77 -9.97 20.89
CA ALA A 22 -11.08 -8.98 20.09
C ALA A 22 -11.67 -9.11 18.69
N ALA A 23 -12.34 -8.07 18.20
CA ALA A 23 -12.97 -8.10 16.90
C ALA A 23 -11.90 -8.52 15.91
N ALA A 24 -12.05 -9.72 15.33
CA ALA A 24 -11.11 -10.18 14.32
C ALA A 24 -11.24 -9.18 13.18
N ALA A 25 -10.17 -8.42 12.92
CA ALA A 25 -10.14 -7.50 11.80
C ALA A 25 -10.49 -8.30 10.55
N THR A 26 -11.64 -7.98 9.94
CA THR A 26 -12.15 -8.72 8.80
C THR A 26 -11.19 -8.49 7.65
N ARG A 27 -10.53 -9.55 7.19
CA ARG A 27 -9.69 -9.47 6.00
C ARG A 27 -10.58 -9.41 4.77
N VAL A 28 -10.36 -8.39 3.95
CA VAL A 28 -11.02 -8.17 2.68
C VAL A 28 -10.04 -8.55 1.57
N PRO A 29 -10.37 -9.51 0.69
CA PRO A 29 -9.58 -9.74 -0.52
C PRO A 29 -9.64 -8.49 -1.40
N ALA A 30 -8.48 -8.02 -1.86
CA ALA A 30 -8.36 -6.78 -2.59
C ALA A 30 -7.79 -7.02 -3.99
N SER A 31 -8.42 -6.45 -5.01
CA SER A 31 -7.90 -6.46 -6.38
C SER A 31 -8.44 -5.29 -7.21
N GLY A 32 -7.69 -4.87 -8.22
CA GLY A 32 -8.15 -3.85 -9.16
C GLY A 32 -7.01 -3.25 -9.98
N ASP A 33 -7.33 -2.17 -10.69
CA ASP A 33 -6.41 -1.44 -11.55
C ASP A 33 -5.94 -0.14 -10.90
N PHE A 34 -4.73 0.28 -11.24
CA PHE A 34 -4.18 1.58 -10.87
C PHE A 34 -3.37 2.20 -12.00
N THR A 35 -3.32 3.53 -12.04
CA THR A 35 -2.48 4.31 -12.96
C THR A 35 -1.48 5.16 -12.20
N VAL A 36 -0.40 5.55 -12.89
CA VAL A 36 0.68 6.37 -12.33
C VAL A 36 0.83 7.64 -13.16
N ALA A 37 0.79 8.80 -12.51
CA ALA A 37 1.06 10.08 -13.15
C ALA A 37 2.19 10.82 -12.43
N VAL A 38 3.22 11.24 -13.16
CA VAL A 38 4.24 12.17 -12.66
C VAL A 38 3.65 13.58 -12.76
N THR A 39 3.54 14.27 -11.62
CA THR A 39 2.82 15.55 -11.52
C THR A 39 3.73 16.77 -11.51
N GLY A 40 5.04 16.58 -11.62
CA GLY A 40 6.03 17.64 -11.63
C GLY A 40 7.41 17.14 -12.04
N PRO A 41 8.36 18.06 -12.33
CA PRO A 41 9.68 17.69 -12.79
C PRO A 41 10.48 16.91 -11.73
N PRO A 42 11.26 15.89 -12.11
CA PRO A 42 12.12 15.18 -11.18
C PRO A 42 13.34 16.03 -10.79
N VAL A 43 13.72 15.97 -9.52
CA VAL A 43 15.04 16.38 -9.05
C VAL A 43 15.98 15.18 -9.17
N VAL A 44 17.10 15.36 -9.88
CA VAL A 44 18.04 14.28 -10.19
C VAL A 44 19.38 14.47 -9.50
N ARG A 45 20.02 13.36 -9.10
CA ARG A 45 21.36 13.34 -8.54
C ARG A 45 22.12 12.08 -8.98
N PRO A 46 23.39 12.19 -9.37
CA PRO A 46 24.22 11.02 -9.66
C PRO A 46 24.33 10.06 -8.48
N LEU A 47 24.44 8.77 -8.78
CA LEU A 47 24.77 7.69 -7.86
C LEU A 47 26.04 6.97 -8.35
N PRO A 48 26.77 6.27 -7.47
CA PRO A 48 27.92 5.47 -7.88
C PRO A 48 27.55 4.41 -8.94
N GLY A 49 28.46 4.20 -9.89
CA GLY A 49 28.33 3.22 -10.96
C GLY A 49 27.47 3.69 -12.15
N ASP A 50 27.59 4.96 -12.55
CA ASP A 50 26.81 5.56 -13.65
C ASP A 50 25.29 5.41 -13.52
N ARG A 51 24.81 5.50 -12.28
CA ARG A 51 23.38 5.45 -11.95
C ARG A 51 22.84 6.84 -11.63
N CYS A 52 21.53 6.98 -11.69
CA CYS A 52 20.86 8.23 -11.34
C CYS A 52 19.77 8.00 -10.29
N LEU A 53 19.75 8.84 -9.27
CA LEU A 53 18.61 8.97 -8.37
C LEU A 53 17.70 10.10 -8.85
N GLY A 54 16.45 9.79 -9.16
CA GLY A 54 15.39 10.78 -9.33
C GLY A 54 14.47 10.83 -8.12
N THR A 55 13.94 12.01 -7.82
CA THR A 55 12.84 12.22 -6.88
C THR A 55 11.79 13.10 -7.54
N ALA A 56 10.54 12.64 -7.61
CA ALA A 56 9.47 13.36 -8.29
C ALA A 56 8.14 13.25 -7.52
N PRO A 57 7.28 14.29 -7.59
CA PRO A 57 5.90 14.16 -7.14
C PRO A 57 5.14 13.25 -8.12
N VAL A 58 4.38 12.32 -7.56
CA VAL A 58 3.61 11.31 -8.30
C VAL A 58 2.22 11.19 -7.69
N GLN A 59 1.25 10.88 -8.53
CA GLN A 59 -0.08 10.49 -8.12
C GLN A 59 -0.39 9.07 -8.61
N LEU A 60 -0.74 8.18 -7.68
CA LEU A 60 -1.38 6.92 -8.00
C LEU A 60 -2.89 7.12 -8.02
N SER A 61 -3.58 6.58 -9.02
CA SER A 61 -5.05 6.63 -9.11
C SER A 61 -5.60 5.22 -9.23
N PHE A 62 -6.60 4.89 -8.43
CA PHE A 62 -7.24 3.57 -8.37
C PHE A 62 -8.63 3.65 -8.98
N ALA A 63 -8.87 2.83 -10.01
CA ALA A 63 -10.08 2.93 -10.83
C ALA A 63 -11.34 2.47 -10.09
N ALA A 64 -12.48 3.05 -10.48
CA ALA A 64 -13.78 2.54 -10.05
C ALA A 64 -13.97 1.10 -10.55
N GLY A 65 -14.41 0.20 -9.68
CA GLY A 65 -14.61 -1.23 -9.98
C GLY A 65 -13.58 -2.16 -9.34
N GLY A 66 -12.49 -1.61 -8.79
CA GLY A 66 -11.58 -2.34 -7.90
C GLY A 66 -11.98 -2.20 -6.42
N THR A 67 -11.32 -2.98 -5.56
CA THR A 67 -11.52 -2.90 -4.10
C THR A 67 -11.09 -1.57 -3.53
N LEU A 68 -9.99 -0.99 -4.04
CA LEU A 68 -9.57 0.37 -3.76
C LEU A 68 -10.10 1.27 -4.87
N THR A 69 -10.79 2.35 -4.51
CA THR A 69 -11.16 3.43 -5.43
C THR A 69 -10.73 4.76 -4.81
N GLY A 70 -9.94 5.56 -5.52
CA GLY A 70 -9.43 6.82 -4.96
C GLY A 70 -8.07 7.20 -5.51
N GLN A 71 -7.34 8.03 -4.77
CA GLN A 71 -6.06 8.56 -5.20
C GLN A 71 -5.05 8.58 -4.07
N ALA A 72 -3.77 8.47 -4.43
CA ALA A 72 -2.65 8.64 -3.53
C ALA A 72 -1.62 9.60 -4.14
N PRO A 73 -1.72 10.92 -3.90
CA PRO A 73 -0.62 11.82 -4.16
C PRO A 73 0.54 11.52 -3.21
N GLY A 74 1.77 11.67 -3.70
CA GLY A 74 2.96 11.38 -2.93
C GLY A 74 4.25 11.71 -3.67
N THR A 75 5.34 11.12 -3.20
CA THR A 75 6.68 11.28 -3.77
C THR A 75 7.25 9.92 -4.11
N ILE A 76 7.80 9.79 -5.32
CA ILE A 76 8.57 8.63 -5.74
C ILE A 76 10.07 8.95 -5.71
N ARG A 77 10.87 7.98 -5.31
CA ARG A 77 12.33 7.95 -5.46
C ARG A 77 12.70 6.77 -6.33
N ILE A 78 13.48 7.01 -7.37
CA ILE A 78 13.80 6.01 -8.40
C ILE A 78 15.31 5.99 -8.59
N ALA A 79 15.95 4.84 -8.42
CA ALA A 79 17.34 4.63 -8.78
C ALA A 79 17.40 3.90 -10.12
N VAL A 80 17.79 4.61 -11.17
CA VAL A 80 17.83 4.14 -12.55
C VAL A 80 19.24 3.68 -12.90
N ASP A 81 19.34 2.54 -13.59
CA ASP A 81 20.58 1.97 -14.10
C ASP A 81 21.06 2.69 -15.38
N ALA A 82 21.20 4.01 -15.28
CA ALA A 82 21.69 4.90 -16.33
C ALA A 82 22.17 6.25 -15.76
N PRO A 83 23.06 6.97 -16.47
CA PRO A 83 23.53 8.27 -16.01
C PRO A 83 22.42 9.32 -16.07
N CYS A 84 22.49 10.33 -15.20
CA CYS A 84 21.42 11.34 -15.08
C CYS A 84 21.17 12.16 -16.34
N THR A 85 22.14 12.23 -17.27
CA THR A 85 21.98 12.90 -18.56
C THR A 85 20.95 12.23 -19.47
N VAL A 86 20.63 10.93 -19.24
CA VAL A 86 19.70 10.15 -20.08
C VAL A 86 18.57 9.49 -19.30
N ALA A 87 18.73 9.25 -17.98
CA ALA A 87 17.81 8.44 -17.18
C ALA A 87 16.34 8.91 -17.20
N PHE A 88 16.10 10.23 -17.26
CA PHE A 88 14.76 10.83 -17.21
C PHE A 88 14.37 11.55 -18.52
N THR A 89 15.19 11.41 -19.57
CA THR A 89 14.86 11.88 -20.93
C THR A 89 14.46 10.74 -21.86
N ALA A 90 14.87 9.52 -21.53
CA ALA A 90 14.39 8.30 -22.19
C ALA A 90 12.97 7.93 -21.73
N PRO A 91 12.18 7.23 -22.55
CA PRO A 91 10.88 6.70 -22.13
C PRO A 91 11.01 5.78 -20.90
N PRO A 92 10.01 5.77 -19.99
CA PRO A 92 9.99 4.85 -18.85
C PRO A 92 10.19 3.39 -19.29
N GLY A 93 10.98 2.63 -18.53
CA GLY A 93 11.30 1.23 -18.85
C GLY A 93 12.41 1.03 -19.89
N THR A 94 13.01 2.10 -20.42
CA THR A 94 14.21 2.00 -21.27
C THR A 94 15.37 1.34 -20.52
N TYR A 95 15.56 1.74 -19.27
CA TYR A 95 16.58 1.22 -18.36
C TYR A 95 15.90 0.46 -17.21
N GLY A 96 16.68 -0.39 -16.54
CA GLY A 96 16.24 -0.98 -15.28
C GLY A 96 16.23 0.06 -14.16
N ASP A 97 15.32 -0.09 -13.21
CA ASP A 97 15.30 0.73 -12.01
C ASP A 97 14.70 0.02 -10.80
N VAL A 98 15.02 0.56 -9.63
CA VAL A 98 14.30 0.25 -8.39
C VAL A 98 13.68 1.52 -7.85
N PHE A 99 12.47 1.43 -7.31
CA PHE A 99 11.75 2.59 -6.80
C PHE A 99 11.08 2.36 -5.46
N ALA A 100 10.84 3.48 -4.77
CA ALA A 100 10.01 3.57 -3.60
C ALA A 100 9.14 4.82 -3.69
N PHE A 101 7.83 4.63 -3.63
CA PHE A 101 6.82 5.67 -3.51
C PHE A 101 6.27 5.69 -2.09
N THR A 102 6.03 6.89 -1.57
CA THR A 102 5.27 7.11 -0.33
C THR A 102 4.26 8.23 -0.56
N GLY A 103 3.01 8.00 -0.16
CA GLY A 103 1.93 8.97 -0.26
C GLY A 103 0.79 8.65 0.70
N THR A 104 -0.27 9.45 0.61
CA THR A 104 -1.49 9.23 1.39
C THR A 104 -2.61 8.84 0.45
N PHE A 105 -3.11 7.61 0.57
CA PHE A 105 -4.32 7.17 -0.10
C PHE A 105 -5.54 7.78 0.58
N THR A 106 -6.40 8.40 -0.22
CA THR A 106 -7.72 8.87 0.19
C THR A 106 -8.74 8.34 -0.81
N GLY A 107 -9.77 7.66 -0.31
CA GLY A 107 -10.75 7.01 -1.16
C GLY A 107 -11.65 6.05 -0.39
N THR A 108 -11.98 4.94 -1.02
CA THR A 108 -12.74 3.84 -0.42
C THR A 108 -12.00 2.52 -0.53
N VAL A 109 -12.23 1.65 0.45
CA VAL A 109 -11.88 0.23 0.44
C VAL A 109 -13.18 -0.55 0.58
N ASP A 110 -13.53 -1.33 -0.44
CA ASP A 110 -14.81 -2.06 -0.53
C ASP A 110 -16.03 -1.16 -0.26
N GLY A 111 -15.98 0.06 -0.81
CA GLY A 111 -17.03 1.08 -0.66
C GLY A 111 -16.98 1.88 0.65
N ALA A 112 -16.24 1.43 1.67
CA ALA A 112 -16.09 2.17 2.93
C ALA A 112 -15.03 3.29 2.79
N PRO A 113 -15.32 4.55 3.16
CA PRO A 113 -14.34 5.63 3.14
C PRO A 113 -13.13 5.32 4.02
N THR A 114 -11.93 5.63 3.54
CA THR A 114 -10.68 5.40 4.28
C THR A 114 -9.61 6.43 3.92
N SER A 115 -8.66 6.59 4.84
CA SER A 115 -7.42 7.31 4.63
C SER A 115 -6.26 6.46 5.17
N ALA A 116 -5.26 6.20 4.33
CA ALA A 116 -4.13 5.36 4.72
C ALA A 116 -2.83 5.88 4.14
N THR A 117 -1.72 5.70 4.85
CA THR A 117 -0.40 5.82 4.25
C THR A 117 -0.22 4.67 3.26
N LEU A 118 0.22 4.98 2.05
CA LEU A 118 0.53 4.02 1.01
C LEU A 118 2.01 4.07 0.67
N VAL A 119 2.68 2.92 0.79
CA VAL A 119 4.03 2.71 0.31
C VAL A 119 3.98 1.75 -0.86
N TYR A 120 4.56 2.13 -2.01
CA TYR A 120 4.68 1.24 -3.17
C TYR A 120 6.15 1.11 -3.56
N THR A 121 6.69 -0.10 -3.48
CA THR A 121 8.08 -0.40 -3.85
C THR A 121 8.10 -1.40 -4.99
N GLY A 122 9.10 -1.30 -5.86
CA GLY A 122 9.17 -2.22 -6.99
C GLY A 122 10.46 -2.14 -7.77
N VAL A 123 10.53 -3.02 -8.76
CA VAL A 123 11.62 -3.14 -9.72
C VAL A 123 11.02 -3.03 -11.12
N THR A 124 11.58 -2.13 -11.92
CA THR A 124 11.31 -2.04 -13.36
C THR A 124 12.42 -2.76 -14.10
N ARG A 125 12.07 -3.69 -14.97
CA ARG A 125 13.03 -4.33 -15.89
C ARG A 125 13.10 -3.54 -17.19
N PRO A 126 14.25 -3.58 -17.91
CA PRO A 126 14.31 -3.10 -19.28
C PRO A 126 13.17 -3.69 -20.13
N GLY A 127 12.51 -2.85 -20.92
CA GLY A 127 11.25 -3.18 -21.59
C GLY A 127 10.00 -2.78 -20.80
N GLY A 128 10.15 -2.24 -19.59
CA GLY A 128 9.08 -1.56 -18.84
C GLY A 128 8.19 -2.45 -17.99
N SER A 129 8.46 -3.75 -17.87
CA SER A 129 7.74 -4.62 -16.95
C SER A 129 8.08 -4.28 -15.49
N VAL A 130 7.05 -4.06 -14.68
CA VAL A 130 7.17 -3.71 -13.26
C VAL A 130 6.56 -4.80 -12.40
N GLY A 131 7.30 -5.21 -11.37
CA GLY A 131 6.80 -5.99 -10.25
C GLY A 131 7.04 -5.25 -8.93
N GLY A 132 6.05 -5.23 -8.04
CA GLY A 132 6.18 -4.50 -6.78
C GLY A 132 5.20 -4.92 -5.69
N LEU A 133 5.33 -4.25 -4.55
CA LEU A 133 4.52 -4.46 -3.34
C LEU A 133 3.98 -3.12 -2.86
N MET A 134 2.68 -3.07 -2.63
CA MET A 134 1.97 -1.95 -2.01
C MET A 134 1.63 -2.33 -0.56
N ALA A 135 2.01 -1.48 0.39
CA ALA A 135 1.65 -1.60 1.78
C ALA A 135 0.77 -0.41 2.19
N LEU A 136 -0.36 -0.71 2.82
CA LEU A 136 -1.23 0.30 3.43
C LEU A 136 -1.07 0.24 4.95
N SER A 137 -1.12 1.41 5.60
CA SER A 137 -1.13 1.52 7.06
C SER A 137 -1.91 2.76 7.52
N GLY A 138 -2.76 2.62 8.53
CA GLY A 138 -3.65 3.67 9.03
C GLY A 138 -5.03 3.10 9.28
N ASP A 139 -6.08 3.79 8.81
CA ASP A 139 -7.48 3.33 8.88
C ASP A 139 -7.72 2.03 8.10
N THR A 140 -6.79 1.67 7.22
CA THR A 140 -6.73 0.37 6.57
C THR A 140 -5.27 -0.07 6.51
N HIS A 141 -5.04 -1.36 6.68
CA HIS A 141 -3.73 -1.96 6.63
C HIS A 141 -3.72 -3.23 5.80
N GLY A 142 -2.61 -3.52 5.13
CA GLY A 142 -2.48 -4.73 4.34
C GLY A 142 -1.36 -4.67 3.33
N LEU A 143 -1.22 -5.75 2.57
CA LEU A 143 -0.16 -5.92 1.57
C LEU A 143 -0.79 -6.41 0.26
N LEU A 144 -0.42 -5.74 -0.83
CA LEU A 144 -0.88 -6.05 -2.18
C LEU A 144 0.35 -6.25 -3.08
N GLY A 145 0.33 -7.32 -3.88
CA GLY A 145 1.25 -7.47 -5.00
C GLY A 145 0.78 -6.63 -6.18
N GLY A 146 1.70 -5.93 -6.84
CA GLY A 146 1.43 -5.11 -8.02
C GLY A 146 2.23 -5.57 -9.24
N THR A 147 1.56 -5.65 -10.40
CA THR A 147 2.17 -5.88 -11.71
C THR A 147 1.78 -4.74 -12.64
N ALA A 148 2.75 -4.10 -13.28
CA ALA A 148 2.51 -2.87 -14.03
C ALA A 148 3.43 -2.72 -15.24
N THR A 149 3.13 -1.71 -16.07
CA THR A 149 4.00 -1.18 -17.10
C THR A 149 4.47 0.22 -16.71
N ALA A 150 5.77 0.46 -16.79
CA ALA A 150 6.39 1.73 -16.44
C ALA A 150 5.77 2.90 -17.23
N GLY A 151 5.42 3.99 -16.53
CA GLY A 151 4.79 5.16 -17.14
C GLY A 151 3.29 5.01 -17.47
N VAL A 152 2.68 3.87 -17.18
CA VAL A 152 1.26 3.61 -17.47
C VAL A 152 0.48 3.30 -16.19
N GLY A 153 0.81 2.20 -15.52
CA GLY A 153 -0.05 1.63 -14.49
C GLY A 153 -0.12 0.11 -14.58
N GLY A 154 -1.03 -0.49 -13.82
CA GLY A 154 -1.17 -1.94 -13.77
C GLY A 154 -2.27 -2.41 -12.84
N THR A 155 -2.13 -3.64 -12.39
CA THR A 155 -3.07 -4.32 -11.51
C THR A 155 -2.46 -4.57 -10.13
N TYR A 156 -3.29 -4.62 -9.10
CA TYR A 156 -2.91 -5.08 -7.78
C TYR A 156 -3.79 -6.25 -7.33
N SER A 157 -3.27 -7.07 -6.42
CA SER A 157 -4.02 -8.12 -5.72
C SER A 157 -3.44 -8.42 -4.34
N GLY A 158 -4.27 -8.80 -3.38
CA GLY A 158 -3.82 -9.13 -2.02
C GLY A 158 -4.94 -9.13 -1.00
N ALA A 159 -4.63 -8.70 0.22
CA ALA A 159 -5.60 -8.61 1.31
C ALA A 159 -5.40 -7.34 2.13
N LEU A 160 -6.53 -6.75 2.51
CA LEU A 160 -6.61 -5.59 3.41
C LEU A 160 -7.38 -5.97 4.67
N ALA A 161 -7.19 -5.20 5.73
CA ALA A 161 -7.97 -5.25 6.95
C ALA A 161 -8.26 -3.81 7.40
N ALA A 162 -9.48 -3.61 7.88
CA ALA A 162 -9.94 -2.38 8.51
C ALA A 162 -9.97 -2.58 10.04
#